data_AF-A0A2M8Q2W2-F1
#
_entry.id   AF-A0A2M8Q2W2-F1
#
_cell.length_a   1.000
_cell.length_b   1.000
_cell.length_c   1.000
_cell.angle_alpha   90.00
_cell.angle_beta   90.00
_cell.angle_gamma   90.00
#
_symmetry.space_group_name_H-M   'P 1'
#
loop_
_entity.id
_entity.type
_entity.pdbx_description
1 polymer ?
#
loop_
_entity_poly.entity_id
_entity_poly.type
_entity_poly.pdbx_seq_one_letter_code
_entity_poly.pdbx_strand_id
1 'polypeptide(L)'
;MGRVINTDGPGKTRNQHMRTMAEILRHLSKKPTIDDEAKDMVAQLVYCLRGVYETVEHSAQVWENRDYWMKAEEFRQNWRWAFQLLGDVEHLVREDEWNNLPSIMAALFQHVGSIKVAKFTRSADTWAGAYEKLRAEKAS
;
A
#
# COMPACT_ATOMS: atom_id res chain seq x y z
N MET A 1 13.89 23.23 -0.31
CA MET A 1 12.66 22.46 -0.57
C MET A 1 11.81 22.54 0.69
N GLY A 2 10.63 23.18 0.61
CA GLY A 2 9.79 23.45 1.78
C GLY A 2 9.23 22.16 2.35
N ARG A 3 9.33 22.00 3.68
CA ARG A 3 8.72 20.90 4.42
C ARG A 3 7.21 20.96 4.19
N VAL A 4 6.68 20.06 3.35
CA VAL A 4 5.24 19.89 3.17
C VAL A 4 4.72 19.37 4.51
N ILE A 5 4.18 20.27 5.33
CA ILE A 5 3.46 19.91 6.54
C ILE A 5 2.14 19.34 6.06
N ASN A 6 2.06 18.02 6.01
CA ASN A 6 0.81 17.34 5.76
C ASN A 6 -0.07 17.54 7.00
N THR A 7 -0.98 18.52 6.96
CA THR A 7 -2.02 18.77 7.97
C THR A 7 -3.10 17.68 8.00
N ASP A 8 -2.95 16.65 7.17
CA ASP A 8 -3.84 15.50 7.11
C ASP A 8 -3.46 14.49 8.20
N GLY A 9 -4.39 14.22 9.12
CA GLY A 9 -4.16 13.26 10.20
C GLY A 9 -3.89 11.83 9.68
N PRO A 10 -3.26 10.95 10.49
CA PRO A 10 -2.84 9.60 10.08
C PRO A 10 -3.94 8.77 9.40
N GLY A 11 -5.18 8.87 9.89
CA GLY A 11 -6.33 8.18 9.29
C GLY A 11 -6.69 8.65 7.88
N LYS A 12 -6.52 9.94 7.58
CA LYS A 12 -6.77 10.48 6.23
C LYS A 12 -5.71 10.01 5.25
N THR A 13 -4.43 10.06 5.64
CA THR A 13 -3.31 9.54 4.85
C THR A 13 -3.49 8.04 4.55
N ARG A 14 -3.83 7.25 5.55
CA ARG A 14 -4.12 5.82 5.37
C ARG A 14 -5.25 5.56 4.38
N ASN A 15 -6.35 6.32 4.49
CA ASN A 15 -7.47 6.20 3.55
C ASN A 15 -7.06 6.56 2.11
N GLN A 16 -6.15 7.52 1.92
CA GLN A 16 -5.60 7.84 0.60
C GLN A 16 -4.76 6.69 0.03
N HIS A 17 -3.95 6.02 0.85
CA HIS A 17 -3.22 4.81 0.43
C HIS A 17 -4.19 3.68 0.06
N MET A 18 -5.19 3.41 0.91
CA MET A 18 -6.22 2.41 0.64
C MET A 18 -6.97 2.67 -0.67
N ARG A 19 -7.34 3.92 -0.94
CA ARG A 19 -7.96 4.32 -2.21
C ARG A 19 -7.01 4.14 -3.39
N THR A 20 -5.74 4.50 -3.23
CA THR A 20 -4.72 4.36 -4.30
C THR A 20 -4.51 2.90 -4.64
N MET A 21 -4.41 2.00 -3.65
CA MET A 21 -4.39 0.55 -3.88
C MET A 21 -5.63 0.08 -4.63
N ALA A 22 -6.83 0.53 -4.23
CA ALA A 22 -8.08 0.15 -4.89
C ALA A 22 -8.17 0.65 -6.35
N GLU A 23 -7.54 1.77 -6.70
CA GLU A 23 -7.43 2.26 -8.08
C GLU A 23 -6.42 1.42 -8.87
N ILE A 24 -5.22 1.18 -8.32
CA ILE A 24 -4.18 0.35 -8.92
C ILE A 24 -4.69 -1.05 -9.25
N LEU A 25 -5.32 -1.74 -8.29
CA LEU A 25 -5.82 -3.09 -8.51
C LEU A 25 -6.86 -3.14 -9.64
N ARG A 26 -7.72 -2.13 -9.75
CA ARG A 26 -8.70 -2.02 -10.85
C ARG A 26 -8.05 -1.74 -12.20
N HIS A 27 -6.90 -1.04 -12.23
CA HIS A 27 -6.10 -0.89 -13.46
C HIS A 27 -5.44 -2.21 -13.84
N LEU A 28 -4.78 -2.87 -12.89
CA LEU A 28 -4.13 -4.16 -13.11
C LEU A 28 -5.10 -5.23 -13.60
N SER A 29 -6.31 -5.32 -13.04
CA SER A 29 -7.33 -6.29 -13.48
C SER A 29 -7.80 -6.09 -14.93
N LYS A 30 -7.51 -4.94 -15.54
CA LYS A 30 -7.85 -4.65 -16.95
C LYS A 30 -6.68 -4.87 -17.90
N LYS A 31 -5.46 -5.05 -17.39
CA LYS A 31 -4.28 -5.31 -18.22
C LYS A 31 -4.25 -6.78 -18.64
N PRO A 32 -4.05 -7.08 -19.93
CA PRO A 32 -3.96 -8.46 -20.42
C PRO A 32 -2.61 -9.11 -20.07
N THR A 33 -1.58 -8.31 -19.81
CA THR A 33 -0.20 -8.74 -19.55
C THR A 33 0.43 -7.89 -18.46
N ILE A 34 1.50 -8.41 -17.84
CA ILE A 34 2.32 -7.68 -16.87
C ILE A 34 3.44 -6.98 -17.64
N ASP A 35 3.15 -5.76 -18.09
CA ASP A 35 4.11 -4.86 -18.73
C ASP A 35 4.87 -4.01 -17.69
N ASP A 36 5.79 -3.15 -18.14
CA ASP A 36 6.59 -2.32 -17.24
C ASP A 36 5.73 -1.38 -16.40
N GLU A 37 4.64 -0.85 -16.96
CA GLU A 37 3.67 -0.05 -16.21
C GLU A 37 2.98 -0.88 -15.13
N ALA A 38 2.63 -2.14 -15.40
CA ALA A 38 2.08 -3.04 -14.40
C ALA A 38 3.09 -3.31 -13.27
N LYS A 39 4.38 -3.46 -13.59
CA LYS A 39 5.42 -3.63 -12.56
C LYS A 39 5.55 -2.39 -11.68
N ASP A 40 5.52 -1.21 -12.28
CA ASP A 40 5.48 0.08 -11.56
C ASP A 40 4.24 0.18 -10.66
N MET A 41 3.06 -0.18 -11.17
CA MET A 41 1.82 -0.23 -10.40
C MET A 41 1.94 -1.16 -9.19
N VAL A 42 2.51 -2.36 -9.36
CA VAL A 42 2.69 -3.33 -8.27
C VAL A 42 3.73 -2.83 -7.26
N ALA A 43 4.84 -2.25 -7.70
CA ALA A 43 5.80 -1.61 -6.81
C ALA A 43 5.17 -0.45 -6.03
N GLN A 44 4.26 0.31 -6.63
CA GLN A 44 3.53 1.36 -5.94
C GLN A 44 2.60 0.83 -4.83
N LEU A 45 2.12 -0.42 -4.93
CA LEU A 45 1.39 -1.07 -3.83
C LEU A 45 2.29 -1.25 -2.60
N VAL A 46 3.57 -1.59 -2.77
CA VAL A 46 4.55 -1.69 -1.66
C VAL A 46 4.62 -0.36 -0.90
N TYR A 47 4.78 0.76 -1.62
CA TYR A 47 4.83 2.08 -0.98
C TYR A 47 3.52 2.47 -0.31
N CYS A 48 2.37 2.09 -0.88
CA CYS A 48 1.08 2.31 -0.22
C CYS A 48 0.95 1.51 1.08
N LEU A 49 1.37 0.24 1.07
CA LEU A 49 1.32 -0.63 2.26
C LEU A 49 2.30 -0.17 3.34
N ARG A 50 3.50 0.28 2.97
CA ARG A 50 4.45 0.93 3.91
C ARG A 50 3.85 2.18 4.54
N GLY A 51 3.23 3.05 3.74
CA GLY A 51 2.53 4.24 4.26
C GLY A 51 1.37 3.88 5.20
N VAL A 52 0.61 2.82 4.90
CA VAL A 52 -0.40 2.29 5.82
C VAL A 52 0.25 1.85 7.14
N TYR A 53 1.31 1.05 7.09
CA TYR A 53 2.03 0.58 8.27
C TYR A 53 2.53 1.74 9.15
N GLU A 54 3.22 2.72 8.57
CA GLU A 54 3.71 3.90 9.28
C GLU A 54 2.58 4.66 9.99
N THR A 55 1.44 4.86 9.31
CA THR A 55 0.28 5.55 9.93
C THR A 55 -0.37 4.74 11.05
N VAL A 56 -0.33 3.40 10.95
CA VAL A 56 -0.84 2.50 11.99
C VAL A 56 0.04 2.57 13.22
N GLU A 57 1.36 2.43 13.07
CA GLU A 57 2.30 2.51 14.19
C GLU A 57 2.28 3.87 14.87
N HIS A 58 2.24 4.96 14.10
CA HIS A 58 2.11 6.30 14.67
C HIS A 58 0.82 6.45 15.49
N SER A 59 -0.31 5.92 15.01
CA SER A 59 -1.58 6.00 15.75
C SER A 59 -1.59 5.12 16.99
N ALA A 60 -1.00 3.93 16.92
CA ALA A 60 -0.83 3.02 18.05
C ALA A 60 0.04 3.66 19.14
N GLN A 61 1.18 4.25 18.78
CA GLN A 61 2.06 4.95 19.72
C GLN A 61 1.36 6.11 20.45
N VAL A 62 0.48 6.85 19.76
CA VAL A 62 -0.32 7.90 20.40
C VAL A 62 -1.27 7.33 21.46
N TRP A 63 -1.81 6.14 21.25
CA TRP A 63 -2.66 5.46 22.23
C TRP A 63 -1.84 4.89 23.40
N GLU A 64 -0.68 4.33 23.13
CA GLU A 64 0.28 3.86 24.14
C GLU A 64 0.74 4.98 25.06
N ASN A 65 1.07 6.15 24.51
CA ASN A 65 1.45 7.34 25.29
C ASN A 65 0.30 7.89 26.16
N ARG A 66 -0.92 7.38 26.00
CA ARG A 66 -2.11 7.68 26.80
C ARG A 66 -2.55 6.49 27.66
N ASP A 67 -1.67 5.51 27.85
CA ASP A 67 -1.89 4.26 28.57
C ASP A 67 -3.00 3.36 27.99
N TYR A 68 -3.36 3.52 26.72
CA TYR A 68 -4.36 2.69 26.01
C TYR A 68 -3.73 1.51 25.26
N TRP A 69 -2.90 0.74 25.95
CA TRP A 69 -2.13 -0.38 25.38
C TRP A 69 -3.00 -1.44 24.68
N MET A 70 -4.13 -1.84 25.28
CA MET A 70 -5.05 -2.81 24.67
C MET A 70 -5.66 -2.31 23.36
N LYS A 71 -6.01 -1.02 23.29
CA LYS A 71 -6.54 -0.43 22.06
C LYS A 71 -5.46 -0.36 20.99
N ALA A 72 -4.23 0.01 21.36
CA ALA A 72 -3.11 0.09 20.43
C ALA A 72 -2.84 -1.27 19.79
N GLU A 73 -2.85 -2.33 20.59
CA GLU A 73 -2.67 -3.69 20.10
C GLU A 73 -3.84 -4.16 19.23
N GLU A 74 -5.09 -3.97 19.65
CA GLU A 74 -6.26 -4.30 18.84
C GLU A 74 -6.21 -3.60 17.47
N PHE A 75 -5.75 -2.35 17.46
CA PHE A 75 -5.58 -1.59 16.23
C PHE A 75 -4.48 -2.16 15.33
N ARG A 76 -3.32 -2.54 15.87
CA ARG A 76 -2.28 -3.22 15.08
C ARG A 76 -2.80 -4.53 14.51
N GLN A 77 -3.50 -5.34 15.31
CA GLN A 77 -4.08 -6.60 14.85
C GLN A 77 -5.07 -6.41 13.69
N ASN A 78 -5.92 -5.38 13.76
CA ASN A 78 -6.86 -5.03 12.68
C ASN A 78 -6.16 -4.67 11.36
N TRP A 79 -4.90 -4.24 11.41
CA TRP A 79 -4.10 -3.86 10.24
C TRP A 79 -2.98 -4.85 9.89
N ARG A 80 -2.88 -5.97 10.62
CA ARG A 80 -1.84 -6.98 10.44
C ARG A 80 -1.76 -7.52 9.01
N TRP A 81 -2.91 -7.64 8.35
CA TRP A 81 -3.01 -8.07 6.95
C TRP A 81 -2.18 -7.19 6.01
N ALA A 82 -2.09 -5.87 6.27
CA ALA A 82 -1.36 -4.94 5.40
C ALA A 82 0.14 -5.18 5.50
N PHE A 83 0.64 -5.56 6.68
CA PHE A 83 2.04 -5.92 6.88
C PHE A 83 2.38 -7.28 6.24
N GLN A 84 1.48 -8.25 6.31
CA GLN A 84 1.67 -9.54 5.65
C GLN A 84 1.74 -9.36 4.13
N LEU A 85 0.75 -8.68 3.54
CA LEU A 85 0.73 -8.43 2.10
C LEU A 85 1.86 -7.49 1.64
N LEU A 86 2.39 -6.63 2.52
CA LEU A 86 3.58 -5.84 2.21
C LEU A 86 4.77 -6.76 1.89
N GLY A 87 5.03 -7.74 2.77
CA GLY A 87 6.08 -8.72 2.56
C GLY A 87 5.87 -9.53 1.27
N ASP A 88 4.65 -10.00 1.04
CA ASP A 88 4.32 -10.80 -0.14
C ASP A 88 4.50 -10.00 -1.46
N VAL A 89 4.01 -8.76 -1.51
CA VAL A 89 4.15 -7.89 -2.69
C VAL A 89 5.62 -7.50 -2.90
N GLU A 90 6.34 -7.14 -1.84
CA GLU A 90 7.75 -6.78 -1.95
C GLU A 90 8.59 -7.96 -2.45
N HIS A 91 8.36 -9.16 -1.92
CA HIS A 91 9.01 -10.39 -2.38
C HIS A 91 8.70 -10.65 -3.86
N LEU A 92 7.42 -10.57 -4.26
CA LEU A 92 7.01 -10.75 -5.65
C LEU A 92 7.76 -9.81 -6.61
N VAL A 93 7.92 -8.54 -6.24
CA VAL A 93 8.58 -7.55 -7.11
C VAL A 93 10.10 -7.75 -7.14
N ARG A 94 10.71 -8.13 -6.01
CA ARG A 94 12.17 -8.32 -5.91
C ARG A 94 12.65 -9.59 -6.58
N GLU A 95 11.92 -10.68 -6.41
CA GLU A 95 12.26 -12.00 -6.98
C GLU A 95 11.65 -12.23 -8.37
N ASP A 96 10.95 -11.23 -8.92
CA ASP A 96 10.27 -11.31 -10.22
C ASP A 96 9.27 -12.49 -10.30
N GLU A 97 8.63 -12.84 -9.18
CA GLU A 97 7.65 -13.93 -9.06
C GLU A 97 6.24 -13.52 -9.53
N TRP A 98 6.14 -12.99 -10.74
CA TRP A 98 4.90 -12.43 -11.31
C TRP A 98 3.74 -13.44 -11.41
N ASN A 99 4.03 -14.74 -11.39
CA ASN A 99 3.02 -15.81 -11.36
C ASN A 99 2.17 -15.77 -10.07
N ASN A 100 2.70 -15.22 -8.97
CA ASN A 100 1.99 -15.11 -7.70
C ASN A 100 1.08 -13.87 -7.64
N LEU A 101 1.20 -12.95 -8.61
CA LEU A 101 0.47 -11.67 -8.62
C LEU A 101 -1.06 -11.84 -8.53
N PRO A 102 -1.71 -12.75 -9.29
CA PRO A 102 -3.17 -12.91 -9.21
C PRO A 102 -3.67 -13.28 -7.81
N SER A 103 -2.94 -14.13 -7.10
CA SER A 103 -3.28 -14.56 -5.73
C SER A 103 -3.17 -13.38 -4.75
N ILE A 104 -2.06 -12.63 -4.82
CA ILE A 104 -1.84 -11.45 -3.99
C ILE A 104 -2.87 -10.35 -4.29
N MET A 105 -3.20 -10.14 -5.57
CA MET A 105 -4.26 -9.20 -5.97
C MET A 105 -5.61 -9.61 -5.37
N ALA A 106 -5.97 -10.89 -5.39
CA ALA A 106 -7.21 -11.38 -4.81
C ALA A 106 -7.26 -11.11 -3.29
N ALA A 107 -6.17 -11.35 -2.57
CA ALA A 107 -6.06 -11.03 -1.14
C ALA A 107 -6.19 -9.52 -0.89
N LEU A 108 -5.50 -8.67 -1.66
CA LEU A 108 -5.63 -7.22 -1.53
C LEU A 108 -7.06 -6.75 -1.81
N PHE A 109 -7.74 -7.31 -2.82
CA PHE A 109 -9.14 -6.98 -3.12
C PHE A 109 -10.10 -7.29 -1.98
N GLN A 110 -9.83 -8.29 -1.14
CA GLN A 110 -10.67 -8.57 0.05
C GLN A 110 -10.67 -7.38 1.04
N HIS A 111 -9.57 -6.63 1.12
CA HIS A 111 -9.43 -5.51 2.04
C HIS A 111 -9.82 -4.15 1.43
N VAL A 112 -9.54 -3.93 0.14
CA VAL A 112 -9.80 -2.63 -0.51
C VAL A 112 -10.97 -2.64 -1.51
N GLY A 113 -11.56 -3.79 -1.79
CA GLY A 113 -12.60 -3.96 -2.81
C GLY A 113 -13.90 -3.20 -2.53
N SER A 114 -14.22 -2.97 -1.26
CA SER A 114 -15.38 -2.18 -0.83
C SER A 114 -15.23 -0.67 -1.09
N ILE A 115 -14.02 -0.19 -1.37
CA ILE A 115 -13.76 1.23 -1.61
C ILE A 115 -14.32 1.64 -2.96
N LYS A 116 -15.33 2.52 -2.94
CA LYS A 116 -15.98 3.05 -4.14
C LYS A 116 -15.04 3.98 -4.93
N VAL A 117 -14.57 3.48 -6.07
CA VAL A 117 -13.85 4.28 -7.08
C VAL A 117 -14.85 4.67 -8.16
N ALA A 118 -15.48 5.84 -7.99
CA ALA A 118 -16.40 6.40 -8.99
C ALA A 118 -15.67 6.99 -10.19
N LYS A 119 -14.44 7.49 -9.98
CA LYS A 119 -13.56 8.03 -11.00
C LYS A 119 -12.12 7.71 -10.62
N PHE A 120 -11.32 7.30 -11.60
CA PHE A 120 -9.87 7.19 -11.44
C PHE A 120 -9.29 8.59 -11.27
N THR A 121 -8.58 8.79 -10.18
CA THR A 121 -7.96 10.07 -9.82
C THR A 121 -6.44 10.01 -9.88
N ARG A 122 -5.87 8.80 -9.91
CA ARG A 122 -4.43 8.57 -10.10
C ARG A 122 -4.10 8.38 -11.58
N SER A 123 -3.02 9.02 -12.02
CA SER A 123 -2.42 8.87 -13.36
C SER A 123 -1.16 8.00 -13.29
N ALA A 124 -0.62 7.63 -14.45
CA ALA A 124 0.66 6.93 -14.58
C ALA A 124 1.79 7.57 -13.77
N ASP A 125 1.81 8.90 -13.66
CA ASP A 125 2.80 9.64 -12.87
C ASP A 125 2.81 9.26 -11.39
N THR A 126 1.74 8.64 -10.88
CA THR A 126 1.65 8.20 -9.48
C THR A 126 2.54 6.99 -9.19
N TRP A 127 2.78 6.13 -10.19
CA TRP A 127 3.57 4.90 -10.03
C TRP A 127 4.81 4.83 -10.93
N ALA A 128 4.96 5.76 -11.88
CA ALA A 128 6.11 5.79 -12.78
C ALA A 128 7.45 5.75 -12.01
N GLY A 129 8.29 4.76 -12.35
CA GLY A 129 9.60 4.55 -11.74
C GLY A 129 9.57 3.95 -10.32
N ALA A 130 8.40 3.57 -9.81
CA ALA A 130 8.29 2.91 -8.50
C ALA A 130 9.02 1.57 -8.50
N TYR A 131 9.00 0.82 -9.61
CA TYR A 131 9.70 -0.45 -9.73
C TYR A 131 11.22 -0.27 -9.65
N GLU A 132 11.77 0.64 -10.46
CA GLU A 132 13.20 0.94 -10.45
C GLU A 132 13.67 1.43 -9.07
N LYS A 133 12.89 2.31 -8.44
CA LYS A 133 13.17 2.81 -7.10
C LYS A 133 13.20 1.66 -6.08
N LEU A 134 12.20 0.77 -6.10
CA LEU A 134 12.15 -0.36 -5.18
C LEU A 134 13.30 -1.35 -5.40
N ARG A 135 13.70 -1.57 -6.65
CA ARG A 135 14.85 -2.42 -7.02
C ARG A 135 16.19 -1.80 -6.59
N ALA A 136 16.32 -0.48 -6.64
CA ALA A 136 17.51 0.23 -6.20
C ALA A 136 17.63 0.32 -4.67
N GLU A 137 16.50 0.27 -3.95
CA GLU A 137 16.49 0.17 -2.49
C GLU A 137 17.11 -1.17 -2.05
N LYS A 138 18.16 -1.11 -1.23
CA LYS A 138 18.70 -2.31 -0.57
C LYS A 138 17.59 -2.96 0.26
N ALA A 139 17.42 -4.27 0.11
CA ALA A 139 16.56 -5.04 1.01
C ALA A 139 17.03 -4.78 2.44
N SER A 140 16.14 -4.24 3.27
CA SER A 140 16.40 -4.00 4.69
C SER A 140 16.25 -5.28 5.50
#